data_AF-A0A2P2ECD9-F1
#
_entry.id   AF-A0A2P2ECD9-F1
#
_cell.length_a   1.000
_cell.length_b   1.000
_cell.length_c   1.000
_cell.angle_alpha   90.00
_cell.angle_beta   90.00
_cell.angle_gamma   90.00
#
_symmetry.space_group_name_H-M   'P 1'
#
loop_
_entity.id
_entity.type
_entity.pdbx_description
1 polymer ?
#
loop_
_entity_poly.entity_id
_entity_poly.type
_entity_poly.pdbx_seq_one_letter_code
_entity_poly.pdbx_strand_id
1 'polypeptide(L)'
;MAGELPGLGVLPKGTKLTFDRATKSWTSPAGLIYEQGSVHGNRIKHVLDHSTANPNKPVHSVFDAGRSDVLGLIDEAWTARSGPGILQKNGNRYWSVDMGRQVGTAGQTHVRIVVRDGTTRVITSFPE
;
A
#
# COMPACT_ATOMS: atom_id res chain seq x y z
N MET A 1 -15.31 -28.31 6.44
CA MET A 1 -16.08 -27.15 6.92
C MET A 1 -15.08 -26.10 7.37
N ALA A 2 -14.83 -25.09 6.53
CA ALA A 2 -13.92 -24.00 6.86
C ALA A 2 -14.80 -22.79 7.22
N GLY A 3 -14.68 -22.33 8.47
CA GLY A 3 -15.41 -21.17 8.96
C GLY A 3 -14.77 -19.89 8.44
N GLU A 4 -15.58 -19.06 7.77
CA GLU A 4 -15.27 -17.66 7.53
C GLU A 4 -15.21 -16.91 8.88
N LEU A 5 -14.11 -16.20 9.12
CA LEU A 5 -14.04 -15.21 10.19
C LEU A 5 -14.83 -13.96 9.75
N PRO A 6 -15.76 -13.45 10.57
CA PRO A 6 -16.61 -12.32 10.19
C PRO A 6 -15.81 -11.01 10.31
N GLY A 7 -15.65 -10.28 9.21
CA GLY A 7 -15.17 -8.89 9.29
C GLY A 7 -14.48 -8.26 8.09
N LEU A 8 -14.11 -9.03 7.06
CA LEU A 8 -13.48 -8.46 5.86
C LEU A 8 -14.38 -8.69 4.65
N GLY A 9 -15.24 -7.70 4.37
CA GLY A 9 -15.96 -7.66 3.11
C GLY A 9 -14.95 -7.74 1.97
N VAL A 10 -15.20 -8.66 1.03
CA VAL A 10 -14.40 -8.82 -0.19
C VAL A 10 -14.32 -7.46 -0.88
N LEU A 11 -13.16 -6.79 -0.81
CA LEU A 11 -12.91 -5.58 -1.60
C LEU A 11 -12.98 -5.99 -3.09
N PRO A 12 -13.71 -5.26 -3.94
CA PRO A 12 -13.86 -5.64 -5.33
C PRO A 12 -12.50 -5.69 -6.04
N LYS A 13 -12.23 -6.81 -6.72
CA LYS A 13 -11.09 -6.96 -7.63
C LYS A 13 -11.05 -5.79 -8.60
N GLY A 14 -9.92 -5.08 -8.63
CA GLY A 14 -9.74 -3.85 -9.40
C GLY A 14 -10.16 -2.60 -8.62
N THR A 15 -9.20 -1.98 -7.94
CA THR A 15 -9.41 -0.71 -7.24
C THR A 15 -9.78 0.39 -8.23
N LYS A 16 -11.03 0.86 -8.21
CA LYS A 16 -11.44 2.03 -9.00
C LYS A 16 -10.88 3.29 -8.34
N LEU A 17 -9.78 3.78 -8.87
CA LEU A 17 -9.19 5.04 -8.44
C LEU A 17 -10.00 6.24 -8.96
N THR A 18 -10.14 7.26 -8.13
CA THR A 18 -10.69 8.56 -8.54
C THR A 18 -9.56 9.52 -8.84
N PHE A 19 -9.51 10.06 -10.06
CA PHE A 19 -8.49 11.04 -10.46
C PHE A 19 -8.97 12.47 -10.19
N ASP A 20 -8.19 13.22 -9.41
CA ASP A 20 -8.35 14.66 -9.25
C ASP A 20 -7.54 15.40 -10.30
N ARG A 21 -8.21 16.15 -11.19
CA ARG A 21 -7.57 16.89 -12.28
C ARG A 21 -6.77 18.10 -11.79
N ALA A 22 -7.17 18.74 -10.68
CA ALA A 22 -6.52 19.94 -10.17
C ALA A 22 -5.14 19.59 -9.59
N THR A 23 -5.09 18.54 -8.77
CA THR A 23 -3.84 18.10 -8.12
C THR A 23 -3.09 17.02 -8.91
N LYS A 24 -3.72 16.47 -9.96
CA LYS A 24 -3.25 15.30 -10.71
C LYS A 24 -2.97 14.10 -9.79
N SER A 25 -3.75 13.95 -8.73
CA SER A 25 -3.61 12.86 -7.78
C SER A 25 -4.67 11.78 -8.02
N TRP A 26 -4.43 10.58 -7.51
CA TRP A 26 -5.41 9.50 -7.50
C TRP A 26 -5.80 9.17 -6.07
N THR A 27 -7.09 8.96 -5.82
CA THR A 27 -7.60 8.55 -4.52
C THR A 27 -8.16 7.14 -4.61
N SER A 28 -7.77 6.27 -3.68
CA SER A 28 -8.34 4.93 -3.55
C SER A 28 -9.64 4.92 -2.74
N PRO A 29 -10.47 3.86 -2.83
CA PRO A 29 -11.64 3.66 -1.99
C PRO A 29 -11.37 3.80 -0.48
N ALA A 30 -10.19 3.40 0.02
CA ALA A 30 -9.85 3.59 1.43
C ALA A 30 -9.38 5.02 1.79
N GLY A 31 -9.45 5.95 0.83
CA GLY A 31 -9.11 7.37 1.03
C GLY A 31 -7.62 7.68 0.93
N LEU A 32 -6.79 6.74 0.47
CA LEU A 32 -5.37 6.98 0.25
C LEU A 32 -5.15 7.84 -1.00
N ILE A 33 -4.32 8.86 -0.86
CA ILE A 33 -4.04 9.82 -1.93
C ILE A 33 -2.64 9.57 -2.49
N TYR A 34 -2.57 9.27 -3.77
CA TYR A 34 -1.34 9.05 -4.52
C TYR A 34 -1.07 10.28 -5.40
N GLU A 35 -0.20 11.16 -4.91
CA GLU A 35 0.14 12.40 -5.60
C GLU A 35 1.20 12.20 -6.72
N GLN A 36 1.50 13.29 -7.42
CA GLN A 36 2.68 13.39 -8.26
C GLN A 36 3.98 13.41 -7.43
N GLY A 37 5.11 13.23 -8.10
CA GLY A 37 6.45 13.21 -7.50
C GLY A 37 6.97 11.80 -7.20
N SER A 38 8.16 11.74 -6.58
CA SER A 38 9.12 10.60 -6.58
C SER A 38 9.94 10.50 -7.88
N VAL A 39 11.00 9.70 -7.83
CA VAL A 39 11.83 9.38 -9.01
C VAL A 39 11.04 8.72 -10.15
N HIS A 40 9.87 8.15 -9.85
CA HIS A 40 8.98 7.49 -10.82
C HIS A 40 7.94 8.46 -11.44
N GLY A 41 7.95 9.73 -11.05
CA GLY A 41 7.02 10.77 -11.51
C GLY A 41 5.68 10.81 -10.76
N ASN A 42 5.16 9.68 -10.27
CA ASN A 42 4.01 9.66 -9.35
C ASN A 42 4.06 8.50 -8.34
N ARG A 43 3.25 8.62 -7.29
CA ARG A 43 3.23 7.67 -6.16
C ARG A 43 2.63 6.31 -6.50
N ILE A 44 1.68 6.23 -7.45
CA ILE A 44 1.18 4.93 -7.94
C ILE A 44 2.31 4.16 -8.61
N LYS A 45 3.05 4.79 -9.52
CA LYS A 45 4.18 4.15 -10.21
C LYS A 45 5.24 3.69 -9.22
N HIS A 46 5.50 4.47 -8.17
CA HIS A 46 6.42 4.08 -7.11
C HIS A 46 5.94 2.84 -6.36
N VAL A 47 4.70 2.82 -5.89
CA VAL A 47 4.13 1.66 -5.18
C VAL A 47 4.10 0.43 -6.08
N LEU A 48 3.70 0.59 -7.35
CA LEU A 48 3.68 -0.51 -8.30
C LEU A 48 5.07 -0.93 -8.81
N ASP A 49 6.15 -0.23 -8.43
CA ASP A 49 7.51 -0.74 -8.63
C ASP A 49 7.72 -1.97 -7.72
N HIS A 50 7.10 -1.97 -6.53
CA HIS A 50 7.05 -3.10 -5.60
C HIS A 50 6.16 -4.27 -6.08
N SER A 51 5.68 -4.28 -7.33
CA SER A 51 5.04 -5.47 -7.94
C SER A 51 5.98 -6.29 -8.82
N THR A 52 7.23 -5.83 -9.00
CA THR A 52 8.18 -6.44 -9.92
C THR A 52 9.55 -6.53 -9.26
N ALA A 53 10.20 -7.70 -9.35
CA ALA A 53 11.56 -7.85 -8.87
C ALA A 53 12.53 -6.96 -9.66
N ASN A 54 13.35 -6.19 -8.95
CA ASN A 54 14.42 -5.40 -9.53
C ASN A 54 15.76 -5.84 -8.94
N PRO A 55 16.56 -6.64 -9.66
CA PRO A 55 17.81 -7.20 -9.14
C PRO A 55 18.86 -6.13 -8.80
N ASN A 56 18.71 -4.89 -9.30
CA ASN A 56 19.59 -3.78 -8.99
C ASN A 56 19.22 -3.05 -7.68
N LYS A 57 18.15 -3.46 -7.01
CA LYS A 57 17.70 -2.90 -5.72
C LYS A 57 17.68 -4.00 -4.66
N PRO A 58 18.80 -4.26 -3.96
CA PRO A 58 18.91 -5.37 -3.01
C PRO A 58 17.97 -5.23 -1.79
N VAL A 59 17.56 -4.00 -1.46
CA VAL A 59 16.59 -3.71 -0.39
C VAL A 59 15.25 -3.32 -1.01
N HIS A 60 14.64 -4.26 -1.74
CA HIS A 60 13.36 -4.05 -2.41
C HIS A 60 12.51 -5.31 -2.31
N SER A 61 11.53 -5.29 -1.41
CA SER A 61 10.54 -6.35 -1.31
C SER A 61 9.48 -6.20 -2.41
N VAL A 62 8.91 -7.34 -2.80
CA VAL A 62 7.99 -7.46 -3.93
C VAL A 62 6.71 -8.10 -3.43
N PHE A 63 5.57 -7.49 -3.77
CA PHE A 63 4.25 -8.05 -3.48
C PHE A 63 4.05 -9.37 -4.22
N ASP A 64 3.49 -10.35 -3.51
CA ASP A 64 2.99 -11.61 -4.07
C ASP A 64 1.56 -11.43 -4.61
N ALA A 65 1.33 -10.31 -5.28
CA ALA A 65 0.05 -9.94 -5.85
C ALA A 65 0.26 -9.39 -7.25
N GLY A 66 -0.67 -9.69 -8.16
CA GLY A 66 -0.67 -9.10 -9.49
C GLY A 66 -0.72 -7.57 -9.41
N ARG A 67 -0.10 -6.88 -10.37
CA ARG A 67 -0.03 -5.41 -10.41
C ARG A 67 -1.40 -4.72 -10.27
N SER A 68 -2.47 -5.35 -10.76
CA SER A 68 -3.85 -4.84 -10.64
C SER A 68 -4.40 -4.86 -9.21
N ASP A 69 -3.83 -5.68 -8.33
CA ASP A 69 -4.39 -6.03 -7.03
C ASP A 69 -3.63 -5.36 -5.88
N VAL A 70 -2.39 -4.90 -6.12
CA VAL A 70 -1.52 -4.26 -5.11
C VAL A 70 -2.21 -3.08 -4.41
N LEU A 71 -2.91 -2.21 -5.15
CA LEU A 71 -3.57 -1.05 -4.53
C LEU A 71 -4.76 -1.46 -3.65
N GLY A 72 -5.46 -2.55 -4.01
CA GLY A 72 -6.53 -3.10 -3.18
C GLY A 72 -6.00 -3.74 -1.90
N LEU A 73 -4.85 -4.42 -1.99
CA LEU A 73 -4.17 -4.96 -0.82
C LEU A 73 -3.70 -3.85 0.14
N ILE A 74 -3.22 -2.73 -0.39
CA ILE A 74 -2.82 -1.58 0.43
C ILE A 74 -4.04 -0.92 1.08
N ASP A 75 -5.18 -0.87 0.39
CA ASP A 75 -6.45 -0.40 0.97
C ASP A 75 -6.92 -1.28 2.13
N GLU A 76 -6.79 -2.60 1.99
CA GLU A 76 -7.09 -3.56 3.06
C GLU A 76 -6.17 -3.34 4.27
N ALA A 77 -4.86 -3.27 4.03
CA ALA A 77 -3.86 -3.00 5.06
C ALA A 77 -4.10 -1.64 5.74
N TRP A 78 -4.44 -0.60 4.96
CA TRP A 78 -4.79 0.70 5.50
C TRP A 78 -6.00 0.56 6.43
N THR A 79 -7.07 -0.09 5.99
CA THR A 79 -8.29 -0.25 6.79
C THR A 79 -8.05 -1.06 8.07
N ALA A 80 -7.18 -2.08 8.03
CA ALA A 80 -6.85 -2.93 9.15
C ALA A 80 -5.82 -2.33 10.13
N ARG A 81 -5.17 -1.22 9.79
CA ARG A 81 -4.15 -0.59 10.63
C ARG A 81 -4.71 -0.24 12.01
N SER A 82 -3.88 -0.40 13.04
CA SER A 82 -4.23 -0.06 14.41
C SER A 82 -3.14 0.82 15.05
N GLY A 83 -3.54 1.53 16.11
CA GLY A 83 -2.64 2.41 16.85
C GLY A 83 -2.19 3.66 16.08
N PRO A 84 -1.35 4.50 16.71
CA PRO A 84 -0.98 5.80 16.18
C PRO A 84 0.06 5.74 15.05
N GLY A 85 0.60 4.57 14.72
CA GLY A 85 1.73 4.44 13.79
C GLY A 85 3.03 5.03 14.35
N ILE A 86 4.13 4.85 13.61
CA ILE A 86 5.47 5.28 14.01
C ILE A 86 5.87 6.51 13.19
N LEU A 87 6.14 7.62 13.89
CA LEU A 87 6.68 8.85 13.27
C LEU A 87 8.17 8.66 12.97
N GLN A 88 8.54 8.84 11.72
CA GLN A 88 9.92 8.77 11.24
C GLN A 88 10.62 10.11 11.40
N LYS A 89 11.96 10.09 11.49
CA LYS A 89 12.79 11.30 11.60
C LYS A 89 12.61 12.29 10.42
N ASN A 90 12.19 11.80 9.26
CA ASN A 90 11.92 12.62 8.07
C ASN A 90 10.51 13.23 8.03
N GLY A 91 9.73 13.11 9.12
CA GLY A 91 8.39 13.69 9.24
C GLY A 91 7.27 12.86 8.57
N ASN A 92 7.56 11.67 8.06
CA ASN A 92 6.54 10.74 7.59
C ASN A 92 6.10 9.81 8.72
N ARG A 93 4.91 9.22 8.59
CA ARG A 93 4.40 8.22 9.53
C ARG A 93 4.21 6.91 8.79
N TYR A 94 4.50 5.80 9.46
CA TYR A 94 4.22 4.47 8.91
C TYR A 94 3.47 3.56 9.87
N TRP A 95 2.79 2.59 9.28
CA TRP A 95 2.28 1.41 9.96
C TRP A 95 2.90 0.16 9.31
N SER A 96 3.17 -0.85 10.13
CA SER A 96 3.40 -2.22 9.68
C SER A 96 2.15 -3.01 10.06
N VAL A 97 1.44 -3.52 9.06
CA VAL A 97 0.13 -4.13 9.25
C VAL A 97 0.24 -5.61 8.92
N ASP A 98 0.02 -6.47 9.90
CA ASP A 98 -0.07 -7.91 9.69
C ASP A 98 -1.34 -8.24 8.88
N MET A 99 -1.15 -8.91 7.75
CA MET A 99 -2.24 -9.29 6.85
C MET A 99 -2.77 -10.70 7.11
N GLY A 100 -2.18 -11.43 8.07
CA GLY A 100 -2.57 -12.80 8.44
C GLY A 100 -2.32 -13.84 7.34
N ARG A 101 -1.64 -13.44 6.26
CA ARG A 101 -1.31 -14.28 5.09
C ARG A 101 -0.07 -13.74 4.40
N GLN A 102 0.53 -14.56 3.55
CA GLN A 102 1.64 -14.12 2.69
C GLN A 102 1.16 -13.02 1.74
N VAL A 103 1.93 -11.93 1.69
CA VAL A 103 1.70 -10.77 0.83
C VAL A 103 2.94 -10.35 0.05
N GLY A 104 4.11 -10.88 0.37
CA GLY A 104 5.34 -10.69 -0.39
C GLY A 104 5.94 -12.00 -0.88
N THR A 105 6.71 -11.95 -1.97
CA THR A 105 7.23 -13.13 -2.66
C THR A 105 8.25 -13.93 -1.83
N ALA A 106 8.78 -13.33 -0.75
CA ALA A 106 9.74 -13.96 0.16
C ALA A 106 9.10 -14.43 1.48
N GLY A 107 7.78 -14.61 1.52
CA GLY A 107 7.05 -15.07 2.71
C GLY A 107 6.65 -13.96 3.68
N GLN A 108 6.86 -12.70 3.30
CA GLN A 108 6.43 -11.53 4.09
C GLN A 108 4.92 -11.55 4.32
N THR A 109 4.50 -11.27 5.55
CA THR A 109 3.08 -11.28 5.94
C THR A 109 2.56 -9.89 6.29
N HIS A 110 3.44 -8.89 6.38
CA HIS A 110 3.05 -7.54 6.71
C HIS A 110 3.07 -6.64 5.48
N VAL A 111 2.24 -5.60 5.50
CA VAL A 111 2.33 -4.48 4.57
C VAL A 111 2.77 -3.25 5.33
N ARG A 112 3.90 -2.67 4.92
CA ARG A 112 4.31 -1.35 5.39
C ARG A 112 3.62 -0.29 4.55
N ILE A 113 2.95 0.66 5.19
CA ILE A 113 2.35 1.83 4.55
C ILE A 113 2.99 3.08 5.13
N VAL A 114 3.57 3.92 4.27
CA VAL A 114 4.20 5.18 4.66
C VAL A 114 3.40 6.35 4.07
N VAL A 115 2.99 7.28 4.92
CA VAL A 115 2.24 8.49 4.54
C VAL A 115 2.94 9.74 5.08
N ARG A 116 2.60 10.91 4.53
CA ARG A 116 2.93 12.18 5.22
C ARG A 116 2.15 12.24 6.53
N ASP A 117 2.85 12.59 7.62
CA ASP A 117 2.24 12.62 8.94
C ASP A 117 0.96 13.48 8.99
N GLY A 118 -0.04 13.00 9.73
CA GLY A 118 -1.35 13.65 9.84
C GLY A 118 -2.23 13.61 8.58
N THR A 119 -1.87 12.84 7.55
CA THR A 119 -2.62 12.78 6.28
C THR A 119 -2.78 11.36 5.74
N THR A 120 -3.55 11.20 4.66
CA THR A 120 -3.67 9.95 3.88
C THR A 120 -2.79 9.95 2.62
N ARG A 121 -1.85 10.90 2.50
CA ARG A 121 -1.01 11.06 1.29
C ARG A 121 0.14 10.07 1.31
N VAL A 122 0.09 9.09 0.42
CA VAL A 122 1.04 7.98 0.35
C VAL A 122 2.40 8.43 -0.16
N ILE A 123 3.46 8.00 0.54
CA ILE A 123 4.86 8.15 0.12
C ILE A 123 5.33 6.88 -0.60
N THR A 124 5.10 5.72 0.03
CA THR A 124 5.37 4.38 -0.51
C THR A 124 4.61 3.31 0.29
N SER A 125 4.53 2.10 -0.25
CA SER A 125 4.06 0.90 0.45
C SER A 125 4.67 -0.34 -0.18
N PHE A 126 5.02 -1.33 0.65
CA PHE A 126 5.71 -2.56 0.26
C PHE A 126 5.51 -3.66 1.31
N PRO A 127 5.69 -4.95 0.96
CA PRO A 127 5.58 -6.04 1.93
C PRO A 127 6.83 -6.16 2.81
N GLU A 128 6.69 -6.61 4.05
CA GLU A 128 7.80 -6.85 4.98
C GLU A 128 7.59 -8.04 5.93
#